data_AF-A0A4Q1AHK1-F1
#
_entry.id   AF-A0A4Q1AHK1-F1
#
_cell.length_a   1.000
_cell.length_b   1.000
_cell.length_c   1.000
_cell.angle_alpha   90.00
_cell.angle_beta   90.00
_cell.angle_gamma   90.00
#
_symmetry.space_group_name_H-M   'P 1'
#
loop_
_entity.id
_entity.type
_entity.pdbx_description
1 polymer ?
#
loop_
_entity_poly.entity_id
_entity_poly.type
_entity_poly.pdbx_seq_one_letter_code
_entity_poly.pdbx_strand_id
1 'polypeptide(L)'
;MKSSENLTTLYEHSKANLKTILNSPIIDDIKLLELIDKLTFDNSFSIKKIDDYNLDEIAKVFRFYEELLKKSFNEDKEKFELEFKLYTLLIKVFTELCNTFINDKNKIPNIDNFFQILKESKNMLKLTIPLDVKHINILNNLIGEQLYYFSHIHYHDINAYPLDYTFEKYFLNLEKMFHGYDLSLSSDFGHKEFTNKDIELAILKNNASFLILTLIHKIYKYKSFDDLENNKFKNIIKFYTDNFSTEKDTKKDTIKNLESLLLRDFIDSNKYIKKITNHNLLTEKLILLELDTDEYKQLIDIIKKIDFQD
;
A
#
# COMPACT_ATOMS: atom_id res chain seq x y z
N MET A 1 -8.33 -14.33 30.40
CA MET A 1 -8.08 -14.78 29.00
C MET A 1 -9.44 -15.04 28.35
N LYS A 2 -9.67 -14.56 27.12
CA LYS A 2 -10.93 -14.81 26.38
C LYS A 2 -11.01 -16.29 25.97
N SER A 3 -12.22 -16.87 25.97
CA SER A 3 -12.51 -18.22 25.48
C SER A 3 -12.43 -18.28 23.95
N SER A 4 -12.25 -19.47 23.36
CA SER A 4 -12.23 -19.66 21.90
C SER A 4 -13.51 -19.16 21.23
N GLU A 5 -14.67 -19.40 21.85
CA GLU A 5 -15.97 -18.89 21.36
C GLU A 5 -16.04 -17.35 21.31
N ASN A 6 -15.47 -16.68 22.32
CA ASN A 6 -15.37 -15.22 22.35
C ASN A 6 -14.41 -14.69 21.28
N LEU A 7 -13.30 -15.41 21.01
CA LEU A 7 -12.33 -15.03 19.98
C LEU A 7 -12.90 -15.19 18.56
N THR A 8 -13.63 -16.28 18.30
CA THR A 8 -14.33 -16.50 17.03
C THR A 8 -15.36 -15.40 16.77
N THR A 9 -16.20 -15.11 17.77
CA THR A 9 -17.21 -14.04 17.68
C THR A 9 -16.56 -12.68 17.41
N LEU A 10 -15.45 -12.38 18.10
CA LEU A 10 -14.69 -11.16 17.88
C LEU A 10 -14.13 -11.08 16.46
N TYR A 11 -13.53 -12.16 15.94
CA TYR A 11 -12.97 -12.18 14.59
C TYR A 11 -14.04 -11.94 13.54
N GLU A 12 -15.16 -12.66 13.59
CA GLU A 12 -16.24 -12.52 12.58
C GLU A 12 -16.89 -11.14 12.62
N HIS A 13 -17.19 -10.61 13.81
CA HIS A 13 -17.73 -9.25 13.94
C HIS A 13 -16.73 -8.18 13.48
N SER A 14 -15.46 -8.28 13.85
CA SER A 14 -14.44 -7.33 13.42
C SER A 14 -14.21 -7.36 11.91
N LYS A 15 -14.24 -8.55 11.31
CA LYS A 15 -14.15 -8.73 9.85
C LYS A 15 -15.34 -8.10 9.12
N ALA A 16 -16.56 -8.31 9.62
CA ALA A 16 -17.76 -7.68 9.07
C ALA A 16 -17.75 -6.15 9.23
N ASN A 17 -17.28 -5.65 10.39
CA ASN A 17 -17.11 -4.22 10.64
C ASN A 17 -16.10 -3.58 9.67
N LEU A 18 -14.93 -4.21 9.48
CA LEU A 18 -13.95 -3.73 8.50
C LEU A 18 -14.55 -3.65 7.10
N LYS A 19 -15.25 -4.71 6.64
CA LYS A 19 -15.93 -4.69 5.34
C LYS A 19 -16.95 -3.55 5.22
N THR A 20 -17.66 -3.24 6.29
CA THR A 20 -18.63 -2.13 6.33
C THR A 20 -17.93 -0.77 6.22
N ILE A 21 -16.80 -0.59 6.92
CA ILE A 21 -15.98 0.61 6.83
C ILE A 21 -15.47 0.79 5.40
N LEU A 22 -14.91 -0.25 4.79
CA LEU A 22 -14.33 -0.20 3.44
C LEU A 22 -15.36 -0.02 2.32
N ASN A 23 -16.60 -0.43 2.54
CA ASN A 23 -17.69 -0.16 1.59
C ASN A 23 -18.25 1.27 1.69
N SER A 24 -17.78 2.08 2.64
CA SER A 24 -18.18 3.48 2.76
C SER A 24 -17.48 4.33 1.69
N PRO A 25 -18.13 5.38 1.15
CA PRO A 25 -17.51 6.26 0.15
C PRO A 25 -16.24 6.96 0.64
N ILE A 26 -16.13 7.17 1.95
CA ILE A 26 -14.97 7.75 2.62
C ILE A 26 -14.60 6.80 3.76
N ILE A 27 -13.33 6.39 3.81
CA ILE A 27 -12.78 5.60 4.90
C ILE A 27 -12.57 6.51 6.11
N ASP A 28 -13.21 6.16 7.21
CA ASP A 28 -13.25 6.95 8.45
C ASP A 28 -12.16 6.45 9.43
N ASP A 29 -11.18 7.31 9.73
CA ASP A 29 -10.06 6.99 10.61
C ASP A 29 -10.52 6.69 12.04
N ILE A 30 -11.58 7.35 12.53
CA ILE A 30 -12.13 7.13 13.86
C ILE A 30 -12.68 5.70 13.97
N LYS A 31 -13.43 5.23 12.97
CA LYS A 31 -13.98 3.87 12.96
C LYS A 31 -12.88 2.79 12.89
N LEU A 32 -11.79 3.07 12.18
CA LEU A 32 -10.63 2.17 12.14
C LEU A 32 -9.94 2.10 13.51
N LEU A 33 -9.80 3.22 14.21
CA LEU A 33 -9.24 3.27 15.57
C LEU A 33 -10.11 2.53 16.58
N GLU A 34 -11.43 2.72 16.56
CA GLU A 34 -12.36 1.95 17.40
C GLU A 34 -12.28 0.44 17.13
N LEU A 35 -12.02 0.05 15.88
CA LEU A 35 -11.83 -1.35 15.52
C LEU A 35 -10.50 -1.89 16.04
N ILE A 36 -9.43 -1.09 16.02
CA ILE A 36 -8.15 -1.45 16.64
C ILE A 36 -8.35 -1.70 18.14
N ASP A 37 -9.04 -0.81 18.85
CA ASP A 37 -9.31 -0.95 20.29
C ASP A 37 -10.07 -2.26 20.62
N LYS A 38 -11.03 -2.64 19.79
CA LYS A 38 -11.74 -3.93 19.94
C LYS A 38 -10.82 -5.12 19.69
N LEU A 39 -9.95 -5.04 18.68
CA LEU A 39 -8.99 -6.09 18.34
C LEU A 39 -7.93 -6.24 19.42
N THR A 40 -7.56 -5.18 20.13
CA THR A 40 -6.65 -5.23 21.29
C THR A 40 -7.33 -5.66 22.59
N PHE A 41 -8.55 -6.17 22.52
CA PHE A 41 -9.35 -6.63 23.66
C PHE A 41 -9.63 -5.53 24.69
N ASP A 42 -9.88 -4.31 24.20
CA ASP A 42 -10.20 -3.14 25.01
C ASP A 42 -9.04 -2.72 25.93
N ASN A 43 -7.81 -3.18 25.63
CA ASN A 43 -6.60 -2.62 26.23
C ASN A 43 -6.40 -1.20 25.70
N SER A 44 -6.26 -0.24 26.61
CA SER A 44 -6.15 1.18 26.27
C SER A 44 -4.77 1.51 25.70
N PHE A 45 -4.62 1.43 24.39
CA PHE A 45 -3.45 1.94 23.66
C PHE A 45 -3.76 3.35 23.15
N SER A 46 -2.93 4.33 23.48
CA SER A 46 -3.18 5.73 23.10
C SER A 46 -2.66 6.02 21.70
N ILE A 47 -3.26 5.37 20.69
CA ILE A 47 -2.79 5.38 19.30
C ILE A 47 -2.91 6.77 18.65
N LYS A 48 -3.99 7.50 18.90
CA LYS A 48 -4.21 8.84 18.34
C LYS A 48 -3.70 9.91 19.31
N LYS A 49 -2.91 10.84 18.78
CA LYS A 49 -2.59 12.15 19.39
C LYS A 49 -3.47 13.22 18.74
N ILE A 50 -3.44 14.44 19.29
CA ILE A 50 -4.29 15.56 18.83
C ILE A 50 -4.15 15.78 17.31
N ASP A 51 -2.92 15.74 16.79
CA ASP A 51 -2.64 16.03 15.38
C ASP A 51 -1.93 14.87 14.63
N ASP A 52 -1.63 13.76 15.31
CA ASP A 52 -0.77 12.70 14.76
C ASP A 52 -1.01 11.32 15.42
N TYR A 53 -0.17 10.34 15.10
CA TYR A 53 -0.21 8.98 15.63
C TYR A 53 0.95 8.71 16.60
N ASN A 54 0.69 7.90 17.61
CA ASN A 54 1.68 7.49 18.58
C ASN A 54 2.34 6.17 18.16
N LEU A 55 3.46 6.29 17.43
CA LEU A 55 4.21 5.13 16.91
C LEU A 55 4.65 4.16 18.01
N ASP A 56 5.00 4.67 19.20
CA ASP A 56 5.37 3.82 20.34
C ASP A 56 4.19 2.98 20.83
N GLU A 57 2.98 3.54 20.85
CA GLU A 57 1.76 2.82 21.23
C GLU A 57 1.38 1.79 20.17
N ILE A 58 1.52 2.13 18.89
CA ILE A 58 1.34 1.18 17.79
C ILE A 58 2.31 0.01 17.93
N ALA A 59 3.60 0.28 18.20
CA ALA A 59 4.57 -0.78 18.44
C ALA A 59 4.16 -1.67 19.63
N LYS A 60 3.66 -1.10 20.73
CA LYS A 60 3.15 -1.86 21.89
C LYS A 60 1.97 -2.76 21.53
N VAL A 61 1.07 -2.34 20.64
CA VAL A 61 -0.02 -3.18 20.13
C VAL A 61 0.53 -4.44 19.45
N PHE A 62 1.56 -4.30 18.62
CA PHE A 62 2.20 -5.45 17.97
C PHE A 62 2.94 -6.35 18.97
N ARG A 63 3.64 -5.77 19.96
CA ARG A 63 4.26 -6.55 21.06
C ARG A 63 3.25 -7.34 21.88
N PHE A 64 2.09 -6.75 22.14
CA PHE A 64 1.00 -7.42 22.82
C PHE A 64 0.57 -8.69 22.06
N TYR A 65 0.40 -8.60 20.74
CA TYR A 65 0.07 -9.76 19.92
C TYR A 65 1.21 -10.79 19.82
N GLU A 66 2.47 -10.35 19.76
CA GLU A 66 3.62 -11.26 19.78
C GLU A 66 3.62 -12.15 21.02
N GLU A 67 3.38 -11.57 22.20
CA GLU A 67 3.32 -12.32 23.45
C GLU A 67 2.07 -13.22 23.54
N LEU A 68 0.91 -12.75 23.03
CA LEU A 68 -0.29 -13.59 22.93
C LEU A 68 -0.04 -14.83 22.09
N LEU A 69 0.47 -14.65 20.87
CA LEU A 69 0.74 -15.73 19.92
C LEU A 69 1.78 -16.70 20.46
N LYS A 70 2.84 -16.19 21.09
CA LYS A 70 3.87 -17.02 21.71
C LYS A 70 3.29 -17.87 22.84
N LYS A 71 2.39 -17.32 23.63
CA LYS A 71 1.72 -18.05 24.71
C LYS A 71 0.78 -19.12 24.16
N SER A 72 -0.15 -18.75 23.28
CA SER A 72 -1.14 -19.69 22.74
C SER A 72 -0.50 -20.80 21.89
N PHE A 73 0.60 -20.50 21.17
CA PHE A 73 1.33 -21.52 20.42
C PHE A 73 1.77 -22.71 21.30
N ASN A 74 2.17 -22.44 22.54
CA ASN A 74 2.63 -23.46 23.49
C ASN A 74 1.49 -24.12 24.29
N GLU A 75 0.32 -23.51 24.34
CA GLU A 75 -0.77 -23.91 25.24
C GLU A 75 -1.96 -24.54 24.50
N ASP A 76 -2.40 -23.94 23.40
CA ASP A 76 -3.65 -24.27 22.72
C ASP A 76 -3.58 -23.90 21.23
N LYS A 77 -3.52 -24.92 20.38
CA LYS A 77 -3.42 -24.76 18.92
C LYS A 77 -4.64 -24.07 18.33
N GLU A 78 -5.86 -24.38 18.78
CA GLU A 78 -7.08 -23.77 18.25
C GLU A 78 -7.10 -22.27 18.57
N LYS A 79 -6.73 -21.95 19.81
CA LYS A 79 -6.58 -20.57 20.25
C LYS A 79 -5.51 -19.81 19.47
N PHE A 80 -4.35 -20.43 19.23
CA PHE A 80 -3.29 -19.85 18.42
C PHE A 80 -3.79 -19.45 17.02
N GLU A 81 -4.52 -20.34 16.35
CA GLU A 81 -5.07 -20.04 15.01
C GLU A 81 -6.06 -18.86 15.05
N LEU A 82 -6.88 -18.74 16.08
CA LEU A 82 -7.81 -17.62 16.25
C LEU A 82 -7.10 -16.31 16.56
N GLU A 83 -6.11 -16.32 17.45
CA GLU A 83 -5.29 -15.15 17.76
C GLU A 83 -4.45 -14.72 16.55
N PHE A 84 -3.96 -15.66 15.75
CA PHE A 84 -3.24 -15.37 14.51
C PHE A 84 -4.16 -14.71 13.48
N LYS A 85 -5.39 -15.20 13.32
CA LYS A 85 -6.40 -14.55 12.48
C LYS A 85 -6.67 -13.11 12.94
N LEU A 86 -6.85 -12.89 14.24
CA LEU A 86 -7.05 -11.54 14.79
C LEU A 86 -5.84 -10.64 14.54
N TYR A 87 -4.62 -11.15 14.68
CA TYR A 87 -3.39 -10.43 14.37
C TYR A 87 -3.33 -10.01 12.88
N THR A 88 -3.64 -10.93 11.97
CA THR A 88 -3.66 -10.62 10.53
C THR A 88 -4.74 -9.60 10.16
N LEU A 89 -5.90 -9.66 10.83
CA LEU A 89 -6.96 -8.67 10.68
C LEU A 89 -6.51 -7.30 11.22
N LEU A 90 -5.84 -7.26 12.37
CA LEU A 90 -5.26 -6.03 12.92
C LEU A 90 -4.29 -5.37 11.94
N ILE A 91 -3.39 -6.15 11.32
CA ILE A 91 -2.47 -5.63 10.30
C ILE A 91 -3.25 -4.98 9.16
N LYS A 92 -4.31 -5.64 8.67
CA LYS A 92 -5.17 -5.08 7.62
C LYS A 92 -5.83 -3.78 8.05
N VAL A 93 -6.39 -3.71 9.26
CA VAL A 93 -7.00 -2.46 9.78
C VAL A 93 -5.98 -1.32 9.80
N PHE A 94 -4.74 -1.58 10.21
CA PHE A 94 -3.67 -0.56 10.15
C PHE A 94 -3.23 -0.21 8.72
N THR A 95 -3.19 -1.18 7.79
CA THR A 95 -2.95 -0.89 6.36
C THR A 95 -4.02 0.05 5.82
N GLU A 96 -5.29 -0.16 6.17
CA GLU A 96 -6.39 0.73 5.79
C GLU A 96 -6.32 2.08 6.50
N LEU A 97 -5.83 2.12 7.74
CA LEU A 97 -5.55 3.38 8.42
C LEU A 97 -4.49 4.19 7.67
N CYS A 98 -3.45 3.54 7.14
CA CYS A 98 -2.43 4.19 6.30
C CYS A 98 -3.01 4.78 5.01
N ASN A 99 -4.06 4.17 4.41
CA ASN A 99 -4.76 4.75 3.27
C ASN A 99 -5.33 6.14 3.59
N THR A 100 -5.73 6.40 4.83
CA THR A 100 -6.24 7.71 5.25
C THR A 100 -5.14 8.78 5.33
N PHE A 101 -3.87 8.39 5.45
CA PHE A 101 -2.73 9.32 5.61
C PHE A 101 -2.31 9.95 4.28
N ILE A 102 -2.67 9.33 3.16
CA ILE A 102 -2.29 9.76 1.81
C ILE A 102 -2.79 11.18 1.50
N ASN A 103 -3.89 11.59 2.14
CA ASN A 103 -4.51 12.90 1.96
C ASN A 103 -3.85 14.00 2.82
N ASP A 104 -2.83 13.68 3.60
CA ASP A 104 -2.18 14.61 4.52
C ASP A 104 -0.65 14.48 4.46
N LYS A 105 0.00 15.50 3.91
CA LYS A 105 1.46 15.55 3.72
C LYS A 105 2.25 15.32 5.02
N ASN A 106 1.69 15.71 6.17
CA ASN A 106 2.35 15.53 7.46
C ASN A 106 2.24 14.08 7.98
N LYS A 107 1.26 13.30 7.50
CA LYS A 107 1.01 11.92 7.94
C LYS A 107 1.63 10.88 7.01
N ILE A 108 1.93 11.21 5.76
CA ILE A 108 2.63 10.31 4.81
C ILE A 108 3.88 9.64 5.44
N PRO A 109 4.76 10.35 6.19
CA PRO A 109 5.90 9.71 6.85
C PRO A 109 5.53 8.58 7.83
N ASN A 110 4.33 8.60 8.40
CA ASN A 110 3.88 7.54 9.31
C ASN A 110 3.68 6.19 8.63
N ILE A 111 3.46 6.18 7.31
CA ILE A 111 3.32 4.95 6.54
C ILE A 111 4.63 4.14 6.60
N ASP A 112 5.78 4.80 6.41
CA ASP A 112 7.10 4.15 6.50
C ASP A 112 7.37 3.65 7.92
N ASN A 113 7.03 4.45 8.93
CA ASN A 113 7.20 4.08 10.34
C ASN A 113 6.35 2.85 10.69
N PHE A 114 5.11 2.80 10.21
CA PHE A 114 4.23 1.65 10.38
C PHE A 114 4.80 0.39 9.71
N PHE A 115 5.32 0.51 8.49
CA PHE A 115 5.97 -0.60 7.79
C PHE A 115 7.18 -1.14 8.53
N GLN A 116 7.97 -0.25 9.13
CA GLN A 116 9.10 -0.64 9.95
C GLN A 116 8.66 -1.43 11.19
N ILE A 117 7.65 -0.94 11.90
CA ILE A 117 7.05 -1.63 13.06
C ILE A 117 6.55 -3.03 12.66
N LEU A 118 5.86 -3.16 11.53
CA LEU A 118 5.37 -4.46 11.09
C LEU A 118 6.50 -5.43 10.71
N LYS A 119 7.53 -4.95 9.99
CA LYS A 119 8.71 -5.76 9.65
C LYS A 119 9.39 -6.28 10.91
N GLU A 120 9.55 -5.43 11.92
CA GLU A 120 10.09 -5.82 13.21
C GLU A 120 9.22 -6.85 13.91
N SER A 121 7.90 -6.63 13.96
CA SER A 121 6.97 -7.56 14.59
C SER A 121 6.98 -8.95 13.94
N LYS A 122 6.97 -9.00 12.60
CA LYS A 122 7.09 -10.26 11.86
C LYS A 122 8.42 -10.97 12.15
N ASN A 123 9.53 -10.24 12.15
CA ASN A 123 10.84 -10.83 12.43
C ASN A 123 10.86 -11.41 13.85
N MET A 124 10.25 -10.72 14.81
CA MET A 124 10.12 -11.20 16.18
C MET A 124 9.26 -12.47 16.27
N LEU A 125 8.13 -12.53 15.58
CA LEU A 125 7.33 -13.75 15.50
C LEU A 125 8.13 -14.91 14.90
N LYS A 126 8.87 -14.70 13.81
CA LYS A 126 9.71 -15.73 13.18
C LYS A 126 10.84 -16.23 14.10
N LEU A 127 11.37 -15.37 14.96
CA LEU A 127 12.43 -15.72 15.90
C LEU A 127 11.90 -16.43 17.15
N THR A 128 10.65 -16.16 17.54
CA THR A 128 10.09 -16.60 18.82
C THR A 128 9.12 -17.77 18.69
N ILE A 129 8.56 -17.99 17.50
CA ILE A 129 7.58 -19.04 17.21
C ILE A 129 8.00 -19.78 15.94
N PRO A 130 8.06 -21.13 15.95
CA PRO A 130 8.35 -21.92 14.75
C PRO A 130 7.10 -22.00 13.86
N LEU A 131 6.78 -20.89 13.21
CA LEU A 131 5.64 -20.75 12.30
C LEU A 131 5.76 -21.71 11.11
N ASP A 132 4.64 -22.30 10.70
CA ASP A 132 4.60 -23.14 9.51
C ASP A 132 4.63 -22.29 8.22
N VAL A 133 4.74 -22.97 7.08
CA VAL A 133 4.81 -22.32 5.76
C VAL A 133 3.53 -21.51 5.47
N LYS A 134 2.37 -21.96 5.93
CA LYS A 134 1.09 -21.29 5.71
C LYS A 134 1.06 -19.96 6.46
N HIS A 135 1.41 -19.94 7.75
CA HIS A 135 1.47 -18.71 8.54
C HIS A 135 2.54 -17.75 7.98
N ILE A 136 3.71 -18.26 7.59
CA ILE A 136 4.77 -17.45 6.96
C ILE A 136 4.28 -16.81 5.66
N ASN A 137 3.56 -17.56 4.82
CA ASN A 137 3.01 -17.06 3.56
C ASN A 137 2.00 -15.94 3.78
N ILE A 138 1.12 -16.06 4.78
CA ILE A 138 0.17 -15.00 5.14
C ILE A 138 0.92 -13.71 5.54
N LEU A 139 1.94 -13.81 6.40
CA LEU A 139 2.75 -12.66 6.82
C LEU A 139 3.60 -12.08 5.67
N ASN A 140 4.04 -12.92 4.75
CA ASN A 140 4.74 -12.48 3.55
C ASN A 140 3.79 -11.70 2.62
N ASN A 141 2.58 -12.20 2.41
CA ASN A 141 1.58 -11.52 1.59
C ASN A 141 1.24 -10.12 2.13
N LEU A 142 1.01 -9.98 3.45
CA LEU A 142 0.68 -8.68 4.05
C LEU A 142 1.79 -7.65 3.85
N ILE A 143 3.06 -8.07 3.91
CA ILE A 143 4.19 -7.19 3.60
C ILE A 143 4.30 -6.90 2.10
N GLY A 144 3.98 -7.88 1.26
CA GLY A 144 3.88 -7.70 -0.18
C GLY A 144 2.88 -6.60 -0.52
N GLU A 145 1.63 -6.75 -0.06
CA GLU A 145 0.52 -5.79 -0.19
C GLU A 145 0.98 -4.37 0.13
N GLN A 146 1.57 -4.19 1.31
CA GLN A 146 2.12 -2.92 1.76
C GLN A 146 3.14 -2.29 0.80
N LEU A 147 4.09 -3.07 0.30
CA LEU A 147 5.13 -2.57 -0.59
C LEU A 147 4.55 -2.01 -1.89
N TYR A 148 3.64 -2.73 -2.56
CA TYR A 148 3.06 -2.23 -3.81
C TYR A 148 1.89 -1.27 -3.61
N TYR A 149 1.29 -1.21 -2.42
CA TYR A 149 0.30 -0.20 -2.07
C TYR A 149 0.94 1.16 -1.84
N PHE A 150 2.06 1.28 -1.11
CA PHE A 150 2.51 2.60 -0.63
C PHE A 150 3.85 3.12 -1.17
N SER A 151 4.67 2.31 -1.83
CA SER A 151 5.99 2.79 -2.32
C SER A 151 5.91 3.93 -3.36
N HIS A 152 4.74 4.16 -3.96
CA HIS A 152 4.53 5.23 -4.95
C HIS A 152 4.24 6.62 -4.33
N ILE A 153 3.99 6.71 -3.02
CA ILE A 153 3.42 7.90 -2.36
C ILE A 153 4.50 8.90 -1.94
N HIS A 154 5.74 8.45 -1.79
CA HIS A 154 6.82 9.28 -1.25
C HIS A 154 7.10 10.49 -2.17
N TYR A 155 6.90 11.68 -1.61
CA TYR A 155 7.30 12.93 -2.25
C TYR A 155 8.82 13.06 -2.28
N HIS A 156 9.34 13.48 -3.44
CA HIS A 156 10.77 13.70 -3.67
C HIS A 156 11.00 15.04 -4.32
N ASP A 157 11.51 16.03 -3.59
CA ASP A 157 11.95 17.29 -4.19
C ASP A 157 13.13 17.03 -5.14
N ILE A 158 12.91 17.27 -6.43
CA ILE A 158 13.95 17.04 -7.46
C ILE A 158 14.90 18.23 -7.60
N ASN A 159 14.63 19.35 -6.92
CA ASN A 159 15.53 20.51 -6.88
C ASN A 159 16.54 20.40 -5.74
N ALA A 160 16.18 19.68 -4.67
CA ALA A 160 17.04 19.46 -3.52
C ALA A 160 18.18 18.45 -3.80
N TYR A 161 18.05 17.64 -4.86
CA TYR A 161 19.00 16.56 -5.17
C TYR A 161 19.36 16.51 -6.66
N PRO A 162 20.51 15.93 -7.03
CA PRO A 162 20.83 15.64 -8.42
C PRO A 162 19.75 14.76 -9.07
N LEU A 163 19.41 15.04 -10.33
CA LEU A 163 18.37 14.30 -11.06
C LEU A 163 18.66 12.79 -11.16
N ASP A 164 19.94 12.45 -11.25
CA ASP A 164 20.43 11.07 -11.21
C ASP A 164 20.03 10.32 -9.93
N TYR A 165 20.08 11.01 -8.79
CA TYR A 165 19.66 10.47 -7.49
C TYR A 165 18.13 10.36 -7.42
N THR A 166 17.41 11.33 -7.99
CA THR A 166 15.96 11.22 -8.17
C THR A 166 15.60 9.97 -8.95
N PHE A 167 16.24 9.72 -10.10
CA PHE A 167 15.96 8.52 -10.90
C PHE A 167 16.21 7.24 -10.13
N GLU A 168 17.33 7.13 -9.42
CA GLU A 168 17.61 5.97 -8.56
C GLU A 168 16.54 5.77 -7.50
N LYS A 169 16.04 6.84 -6.89
CA LYS A 169 15.02 6.73 -5.85
C LYS A 169 13.65 6.32 -6.38
N TYR A 170 13.25 6.84 -7.55
CA TYR A 170 12.03 6.40 -8.25
C TYR A 170 12.17 4.96 -8.73
N PHE A 171 13.35 4.57 -9.24
CA PHE A 171 13.62 3.20 -9.64
C PHE A 171 13.54 2.23 -8.46
N LEU A 172 14.16 2.56 -7.33
CA LEU A 172 14.08 1.79 -6.10
C LEU A 172 12.63 1.61 -5.61
N ASN A 173 11.82 2.67 -5.69
CA ASN A 173 10.41 2.58 -5.33
C ASN A 173 9.63 1.67 -6.29
N LEU A 174 9.93 1.73 -7.58
CA LEU A 174 9.35 0.81 -8.56
C LEU A 174 9.75 -0.65 -8.25
N GLU A 175 11.04 -0.93 -8.02
CA GLU A 175 11.53 -2.26 -7.64
C GLU A 175 10.84 -2.79 -6.38
N LYS A 176 10.70 -1.96 -5.34
CA LYS A 176 9.97 -2.34 -4.12
C LYS A 176 8.54 -2.80 -4.41
N MET A 177 7.83 -2.12 -5.31
CA MET A 177 6.46 -2.50 -5.66
C MET A 177 6.41 -3.86 -6.34
N PHE A 178 7.27 -4.07 -7.35
CA PHE A 178 7.32 -5.37 -8.05
C PHE A 178 7.76 -6.50 -7.12
N HIS A 179 8.79 -6.29 -6.30
CA HIS A 179 9.17 -7.25 -5.27
C HIS A 179 8.05 -7.55 -4.28
N GLY A 180 7.27 -6.53 -3.91
CA GLY A 180 6.08 -6.70 -3.08
C GLY A 180 5.04 -7.60 -3.73
N TYR A 181 4.73 -7.35 -5.00
CA TYR A 181 3.78 -8.15 -5.76
C TYR A 181 4.27 -9.60 -5.97
N ASP A 182 5.55 -9.79 -6.29
CA ASP A 182 6.16 -11.12 -6.44
C ASP A 182 6.11 -11.90 -5.13
N LEU A 183 6.33 -11.21 -4.00
CA LEU A 183 6.20 -11.81 -2.68
C LEU A 183 4.75 -12.29 -2.44
N SER A 184 3.76 -11.44 -2.72
CA SER A 184 2.34 -11.81 -2.64
C SER A 184 2.00 -12.98 -3.57
N LEU A 185 2.46 -12.95 -4.83
CA LEU A 185 2.23 -14.01 -5.81
C LEU A 185 2.85 -15.35 -5.36
N SER A 186 4.10 -15.34 -4.88
CA SER A 186 4.79 -16.54 -4.38
C SER A 186 4.13 -17.14 -3.14
N SER A 187 3.38 -16.32 -2.39
CA SER A 187 2.62 -16.72 -1.21
C SER A 187 1.15 -17.11 -1.49
N ASP A 188 0.77 -17.26 -2.77
CA ASP A 188 -0.62 -17.48 -3.22
C ASP A 188 -1.60 -16.45 -2.64
N PHE A 189 -1.15 -15.19 -2.57
CA PHE A 189 -1.89 -14.08 -1.98
C PHE A 189 -2.44 -14.39 -0.58
N GLY A 190 -1.61 -15.02 0.27
CA GLY A 190 -2.02 -15.44 1.61
C GLY A 190 -3.15 -16.47 1.60
N HIS A 191 -3.17 -17.37 0.62
CA HIS A 191 -4.23 -18.35 0.38
C HIS A 191 -5.61 -17.75 0.11
N LYS A 192 -5.66 -16.61 -0.58
CA LYS A 192 -6.87 -15.96 -1.11
C LYS A 192 -7.92 -15.58 -0.07
N GLU A 193 -7.53 -15.40 1.19
CA GLU A 193 -8.49 -15.08 2.26
C GLU A 193 -9.14 -13.69 2.05
N PHE A 194 -8.48 -12.77 1.36
CA PHE A 194 -8.91 -11.38 1.21
C PHE A 194 -8.70 -10.75 -0.16
N THR A 195 -8.04 -11.45 -1.09
CA THR A 195 -7.32 -10.79 -2.18
C THR A 195 -7.59 -11.49 -3.52
N ASN A 196 -7.80 -10.71 -4.59
CA ASN A 196 -7.99 -11.23 -5.96
C ASN A 196 -6.79 -10.82 -6.82
N LYS A 197 -6.08 -11.81 -7.38
CA LYS A 197 -4.87 -11.60 -8.19
C LYS A 197 -5.03 -10.54 -9.29
N ASP A 198 -6.17 -10.50 -9.97
CA ASP A 198 -6.39 -9.57 -11.07
C ASP A 198 -6.59 -8.14 -10.56
N ILE A 199 -7.26 -7.99 -9.42
CA ILE A 199 -7.38 -6.70 -8.72
C ILE A 199 -6.01 -6.23 -8.24
N GLU A 200 -5.21 -7.11 -7.64
CA GLU A 200 -3.86 -6.76 -7.16
C GLU A 200 -2.92 -6.38 -8.29
N LEU A 201 -3.02 -7.06 -9.43
CA LEU A 201 -2.26 -6.69 -10.63
C LEU A 201 -2.66 -5.31 -11.13
N ALA A 202 -3.95 -5.00 -11.14
CA ALA A 202 -4.45 -3.67 -11.49
C ALA A 202 -3.97 -2.60 -10.50
N ILE A 203 -3.93 -2.89 -9.20
CA ILE A 203 -3.41 -1.95 -8.18
C ILE A 203 -1.91 -1.70 -8.41
N LEU A 204 -1.11 -2.75 -8.61
CA LEU A 204 0.31 -2.63 -8.91
C LEU A 204 0.52 -1.76 -10.16
N LYS A 205 -0.21 -2.06 -11.24
CA LYS A 205 -0.12 -1.34 -12.51
C LYS A 205 -0.52 0.12 -12.38
N ASN A 206 -1.61 0.40 -11.67
CA ASN A 206 -2.06 1.75 -11.35
C ASN A 206 -0.96 2.53 -10.61
N ASN A 207 -0.48 2.02 -9.48
CA ASN A 207 0.50 2.69 -8.66
C ASN A 207 1.83 2.89 -9.40
N ALA A 208 2.26 1.91 -10.21
CA ALA A 208 3.52 1.95 -10.94
C ALA A 208 3.46 2.99 -12.07
N SER A 209 2.36 3.01 -12.83
CA SER A 209 2.12 4.03 -13.85
C SER A 209 2.07 5.43 -13.24
N PHE A 210 1.41 5.58 -12.08
CA PHE A 210 1.29 6.85 -11.37
C PHE A 210 2.65 7.37 -10.90
N LEU A 211 3.50 6.50 -10.32
CA LEU A 211 4.85 6.86 -9.89
C LEU A 211 5.70 7.41 -11.05
N ILE A 212 5.60 6.82 -12.23
CA ILE A 212 6.39 7.27 -13.39
C ILE A 212 5.78 8.54 -13.99
N LEU A 213 4.44 8.67 -14.02
CA LEU A 213 3.77 9.90 -14.45
C LEU A 213 4.15 11.09 -13.56
N THR A 214 4.16 10.93 -12.24
CA THR A 214 4.58 12.00 -11.33
C THR A 214 6.03 12.40 -11.57
N LEU A 215 6.94 11.45 -11.80
CA LEU A 215 8.32 11.77 -12.18
C LEU A 215 8.39 12.62 -13.46
N ILE A 216 7.69 12.20 -14.52
CA ILE A 216 7.71 12.87 -15.83
C ILE A 216 7.20 14.32 -15.68
N HIS A 217 6.03 14.51 -15.08
CA HIS A 217 5.45 15.84 -14.93
C HIS A 217 6.21 16.71 -13.95
N LYS A 218 6.82 16.12 -12.92
CA LYS A 218 7.71 16.85 -12.05
C LYS A 218 8.90 17.38 -12.82
N ILE A 219 9.50 16.60 -13.73
CA ILE A 219 10.60 17.06 -14.57
C ILE A 219 10.16 18.17 -15.54
N TYR A 220 9.00 18.02 -16.20
CA TYR A 220 8.47 19.02 -17.13
C TYR A 220 8.34 20.42 -16.51
N LYS A 221 8.04 20.51 -15.22
CA LYS A 221 7.98 21.80 -14.51
C LYS A 221 9.31 22.55 -14.53
N TYR A 222 10.44 21.85 -14.50
CA TYR A 222 11.75 22.47 -14.34
C TYR A 222 12.58 22.44 -15.63
N LYS A 223 12.40 21.44 -16.50
CA LYS A 223 13.18 21.25 -17.73
C LYS A 223 12.34 20.56 -18.81
N SER A 224 12.65 20.85 -20.08
CA SER A 224 12.12 20.05 -21.20
C SER A 224 12.64 18.63 -21.10
N PHE A 225 11.77 17.64 -21.26
CA PHE A 225 12.14 16.22 -21.24
C PHE A 225 12.76 15.79 -22.58
N ASP A 226 12.50 16.50 -23.68
CA ASP A 226 13.01 16.16 -25.01
C ASP A 226 14.55 16.13 -25.09
N ASP A 227 15.25 16.70 -24.09
CA ASP A 227 16.72 16.73 -23.98
C ASP A 227 17.31 15.62 -23.08
N LEU A 228 16.47 14.73 -22.53
CA LEU A 228 16.84 13.87 -21.41
C LEU A 228 17.31 12.46 -21.86
N GLU A 229 18.51 12.40 -22.44
CA GLU A 229 19.23 11.14 -22.68
C GLU A 229 19.90 10.61 -21.39
N ASN A 230 19.10 10.24 -20.39
CA ASN A 230 19.62 9.70 -19.13
C ASN A 230 19.44 8.17 -19.05
N ASN A 231 20.55 7.45 -18.87
CA ASN A 231 20.54 5.98 -18.76
C ASN A 231 19.74 5.46 -17.56
N LYS A 232 19.72 6.19 -16.43
CA LYS A 232 18.94 5.79 -15.25
C LYS A 232 17.44 5.93 -15.48
N PHE A 233 17.01 6.98 -16.18
CA PHE A 233 15.61 7.10 -16.59
C PHE A 233 15.22 5.98 -17.58
N LYS A 234 16.09 5.65 -18.54
CA LYS A 234 15.89 4.51 -19.45
C LYS A 234 15.73 3.18 -18.70
N ASN A 235 16.42 2.98 -17.58
CA ASN A 235 16.26 1.78 -16.74
C ASN A 235 14.86 1.70 -16.11
N ILE A 236 14.31 2.83 -15.63
CA ILE A 236 12.93 2.89 -15.10
C ILE A 236 11.93 2.46 -16.18
N ILE A 237 12.06 3.03 -17.38
CA ILE A 237 11.18 2.71 -18.51
C ILE A 237 11.27 1.23 -18.85
N LYS A 238 12.50 0.74 -19.07
CA LYS A 238 12.75 -0.65 -19.44
C LYS A 238 12.14 -1.61 -18.43
N PHE A 239 12.38 -1.35 -17.15
CA PHE A 239 11.86 -2.18 -16.07
C PHE A 239 10.32 -2.19 -16.03
N TYR A 240 9.67 -1.04 -16.14
CA TYR A 240 8.20 -0.98 -16.23
C TYR A 240 7.69 -1.78 -17.44
N THR A 241 8.30 -1.60 -18.60
CA THR A 241 7.83 -2.22 -19.84
C THR A 241 8.05 -3.73 -19.86
N ASP A 242 9.18 -4.20 -19.34
CA ASP A 242 9.52 -5.63 -19.30
C ASP A 242 8.54 -6.41 -18.42
N ASN A 243 7.94 -5.74 -17.42
CA ASN A 243 7.00 -6.39 -16.50
C ASN A 243 5.51 -6.26 -16.89
N PHE A 244 5.09 -5.23 -17.65
CA PHE A 244 3.68 -5.04 -18.02
C PHE A 244 3.34 -5.19 -19.50
N SER A 245 4.30 -5.04 -20.41
CA SER A 245 4.02 -5.06 -21.85
C SER A 245 4.03 -6.49 -22.40
N THR A 246 2.87 -7.00 -22.84
CA THR A 246 2.77 -8.21 -23.69
C THR A 246 3.01 -7.91 -25.18
N GLU A 247 2.91 -6.64 -25.60
CA GLU A 247 3.10 -6.23 -26.99
C GLU A 247 4.52 -5.69 -27.22
N LYS A 248 5.26 -6.40 -28.07
CA LYS A 248 6.57 -5.99 -28.62
C LYS A 248 6.47 -4.82 -29.61
N ASP A 249 5.26 -4.36 -29.93
CA ASP A 249 5.04 -3.36 -30.97
C ASP A 249 4.52 -2.07 -30.38
N THR A 250 5.44 -1.14 -30.15
CA THR A 250 5.26 0.27 -30.48
C THR A 250 6.60 0.94 -30.29
N LYS A 251 6.98 1.80 -31.23
CA LYS A 251 8.14 2.68 -31.10
C LYS A 251 7.96 3.54 -29.84
N LYS A 252 8.52 3.08 -28.72
CA LYS A 252 8.57 3.76 -27.42
C LYS A 252 9.67 4.82 -27.38
N ASP A 253 10.13 5.26 -28.55
CA ASP A 253 11.33 6.06 -28.72
C ASP A 253 11.14 7.52 -28.24
N THR A 254 9.93 7.92 -27.84
CA THR A 254 9.62 9.26 -27.34
C THR A 254 8.91 9.22 -25.98
N ILE A 255 9.18 10.22 -25.15
CA ILE A 255 8.56 10.39 -23.83
C ILE A 255 7.04 10.56 -23.95
N LYS A 256 6.54 11.21 -25.00
CA LYS A 256 5.10 11.36 -25.25
C LYS A 256 4.38 10.02 -25.45
N ASN A 257 5.02 9.07 -26.15
CA ASN A 257 4.45 7.74 -26.33
C ASN A 257 4.44 6.96 -25.01
N LEU A 258 5.49 7.11 -24.20
CA LEU A 258 5.54 6.55 -22.85
C LEU A 258 4.46 7.15 -21.95
N GLU A 259 4.31 8.47 -21.92
CA GLU A 259 3.30 9.18 -21.13
C GLU A 259 1.89 8.70 -21.51
N SER A 260 1.61 8.54 -22.80
CA SER A 260 0.33 8.01 -23.28
C SER A 260 0.07 6.57 -22.84
N LEU A 261 1.10 5.71 -22.88
CA LEU A 261 1.04 4.34 -22.38
C LEU A 261 0.74 4.32 -20.86
N LEU A 262 1.47 5.11 -20.09
CA LEU A 262 1.33 5.18 -18.64
C LEU A 262 -0.05 5.74 -18.25
N LEU A 263 -0.53 6.78 -18.93
CA LEU A 263 -1.87 7.33 -18.73
C LEU A 263 -2.95 6.28 -19.00
N ARG A 264 -2.86 5.56 -20.13
CA ARG A 264 -3.78 4.47 -20.44
C ARG A 264 -3.78 3.42 -19.33
N ASP A 265 -2.59 2.95 -18.95
CA ASP A 265 -2.41 1.94 -17.90
C ASP A 265 -2.98 2.41 -16.55
N PHE A 266 -2.77 3.68 -16.20
CA PHE A 266 -3.32 4.32 -15.00
C PHE A 266 -4.86 4.36 -15.03
N ILE A 267 -5.45 4.82 -16.12
CA ILE A 267 -6.90 5.01 -16.28
C ILE A 267 -7.62 3.67 -16.35
N ASP A 268 -7.13 2.73 -17.16
CA ASP A 268 -7.75 1.42 -17.34
C ASP A 268 -7.76 0.65 -16.01
N SER A 269 -6.66 0.73 -15.25
CA SER A 269 -6.58 0.10 -13.93
C SER A 269 -7.56 0.73 -12.94
N ASN A 270 -7.70 2.06 -12.92
CA ASN A 270 -8.70 2.75 -12.10
C ASN A 270 -10.13 2.32 -12.45
N LYS A 271 -10.48 2.31 -13.75
CA LYS A 271 -11.80 1.87 -14.23
C LYS A 271 -12.10 0.44 -13.82
N TYR A 272 -11.13 -0.46 -13.98
CA TYR A 272 -11.26 -1.87 -13.59
C TYR A 272 -11.49 -2.02 -12.08
N ILE A 273 -10.67 -1.37 -11.26
CA ILE A 273 -10.77 -1.45 -9.79
C ILE A 273 -12.11 -0.89 -9.31
N LYS A 274 -12.50 0.31 -9.78
CA LYS A 274 -13.79 0.94 -9.44
C LYS A 274 -14.97 0.04 -9.81
N LYS A 275 -14.94 -0.61 -10.97
CA LYS A 275 -15.99 -1.52 -11.42
C LYS A 275 -16.17 -2.73 -10.50
N ILE A 276 -15.08 -3.24 -9.92
CA ILE A 276 -15.11 -4.49 -9.14
C ILE A 276 -15.28 -4.24 -7.64
N THR A 277 -14.66 -3.19 -7.12
CA THR A 277 -14.56 -2.92 -5.67
C THR A 277 -15.41 -1.73 -5.22
N ASN A 278 -15.96 -0.94 -6.15
CA ASN A 278 -16.59 0.36 -5.90
C ASN A 278 -15.64 1.42 -5.27
N HIS A 279 -14.36 1.10 -5.12
CA HIS A 279 -13.31 2.00 -4.64
C HIS A 279 -12.84 2.92 -5.77
N ASN A 280 -12.91 4.23 -5.54
CA ASN A 280 -12.40 5.22 -6.48
C ASN A 280 -10.96 5.65 -6.15
N LEU A 281 -9.98 4.83 -6.54
CA LEU A 281 -8.55 5.18 -6.38
C LEU A 281 -8.18 6.47 -7.13
N LEU A 282 -8.87 6.82 -8.22
CA LEU A 282 -8.57 8.03 -9.00
C LEU A 282 -8.72 9.29 -8.14
N THR A 283 -9.76 9.36 -7.30
CA THR A 283 -9.97 10.47 -6.39
C THR A 283 -8.84 10.59 -5.38
N GLU A 284 -8.36 9.48 -4.81
CA GLU A 284 -7.23 9.49 -3.88
C GLU A 284 -5.94 9.97 -4.55
N LYS A 285 -5.68 9.53 -5.78
CA LYS A 285 -4.51 9.99 -6.55
C LYS A 285 -4.61 11.48 -6.88
N LEU A 286 -5.79 11.99 -7.21
CA LEU A 286 -6.01 13.42 -7.44
C LEU A 286 -5.73 14.22 -6.16
N ILE A 287 -6.25 13.79 -5.00
CA ILE A 287 -5.97 14.45 -3.72
C ILE A 287 -4.47 14.47 -3.45
N LEU A 288 -3.77 13.34 -3.67
CA LEU A 288 -2.33 13.24 -3.50
C LEU A 288 -1.56 14.22 -4.41
N LEU A 289 -1.95 14.38 -5.67
CA LEU A 289 -1.35 15.38 -6.57
C LEU A 289 -1.64 16.82 -6.12
N GLU A 290 -2.85 17.06 -5.58
CA GLU A 290 -3.28 18.39 -5.13
C GLU A 290 -2.47 18.90 -3.92
N LEU A 291 -1.86 18.00 -3.13
CA LEU A 291 -0.92 18.37 -2.06
C LEU A 291 0.30 19.16 -2.56
N ASP A 292 0.68 18.97 -3.84
CA ASP A 292 1.76 19.69 -4.50
C ASP A 292 1.27 20.22 -5.87
N THR A 293 0.11 20.89 -5.87
CA THR A 293 -0.61 21.35 -7.09
C THR A 293 0.30 22.07 -8.09
N ASP A 294 1.18 22.95 -7.62
CA ASP A 294 2.08 23.70 -8.51
C ASP A 294 3.05 22.79 -9.28
N GLU A 295 3.40 21.61 -8.75
CA GLU A 295 4.25 20.62 -9.43
C GLU A 295 3.48 19.78 -10.44
N TYR A 296 2.24 19.43 -10.12
CA TYR A 296 1.48 18.44 -10.87
C TYR A 296 0.30 19.02 -11.64
N LYS A 297 0.16 20.35 -11.72
CA LYS A 297 -0.97 21.02 -12.39
C LYS A 297 -1.31 20.45 -13.76
N GLN A 298 -0.30 20.22 -14.60
CA GLN A 298 -0.51 19.66 -15.94
C GLN A 298 -1.11 18.24 -15.88
N LEU A 299 -0.60 17.38 -15.00
CA LEU A 299 -1.11 16.02 -14.82
C LEU A 299 -2.53 16.03 -14.24
N ILE A 300 -2.79 16.90 -13.26
CA ILE A 300 -4.12 17.11 -12.68
C ILE A 300 -5.12 17.50 -13.78
N ASP A 301 -4.76 18.46 -14.64
CA ASP A 301 -5.61 18.93 -15.73
C ASP A 301 -5.89 17.83 -16.76
N ILE A 302 -4.88 17.00 -17.08
CA ILE A 302 -5.03 15.84 -17.98
C ILE A 302 -6.00 14.82 -17.37
N ILE A 303 -5.78 14.43 -16.11
CA ILE A 303 -6.62 13.43 -15.43
C ILE A 303 -8.06 13.92 -15.32
N LYS A 304 -8.29 15.17 -14.88
CA LYS A 304 -9.63 15.75 -14.75
C LYS A 304 -10.35 15.77 -16.10
N LYS A 305 -9.68 16.16 -17.19
CA LYS A 305 -10.30 16.16 -18.54
C LYS A 305 -10.78 14.78 -18.98
N ILE A 306 -10.08 13.72 -18.58
CA ILE A 306 -10.43 12.35 -18.98
C ILE A 306 -11.57 11.81 -18.11
N ASP A 307 -11.60 12.13 -16.81
CA ASP A 307 -12.66 11.68 -15.89
C ASP A 307 -14.04 12.28 -16.21
N PHE A 308 -14.10 13.50 -16.78
CA PHE A 308 -15.36 14.15 -17.18
C PHE A 308 -15.89 13.72 -18.58
N GLN A 309 -15.27 12.72 -19.23
CA GLN A 309 -15.67 12.25 -20.57
C GLN A 309 -16.37 10.87 -20.57
N ASP A 310 -16.46 10.20 -19.42
CA ASP A 310 -17.19 8.94 -19.23
C ASP A 310 -18.43 9.11 -18.32
#